data_AF-A0ABD5S2J5-F1
#
_entry.id   AF-A0ABD5S2J5-F1
#
_cell.length_a   1.000
_cell.length_b   1.000
_cell.length_c   1.000
_cell.angle_alpha   90.00
_cell.angle_beta   90.00
_cell.angle_gamma   90.00
#
_symmetry.space_group_name_H-M   'P 1'
#
loop_
_entity.id
_entity.type
_entity.pdbx_description
1 polymer ?
#
loop_
_entity_poly.entity_id
_entity_poly.type
_entity_poly.pdbx_seq_one_letter_code
_entity_poly.pdbx_strand_id
1 'polypeptide(L)'
;DDRRVSLRRGRTAFAFGGAGLLVGSVLGRLVVLPVYLSLLRDHVAASPTDATPVAVSLRWLAELGLFVPVGVGLGVALPFLLVGAVRSGLAPRYTSDRTRGFVALTLVTFAAVYSPPDLPSFALLAVPSFVGFAVGIAWLEFG
;
A
#
# COMPACT_ATOMS: atom_id res chain seq x y z
N ASP A 1 32.14 7.81 -7.03
CA ASP A 1 31.74 6.48 -7.52
C ASP A 1 31.76 5.44 -6.42
N ASP A 2 30.63 5.30 -5.75
CA ASP A 2 30.42 4.26 -4.74
C ASP A 2 30.32 2.89 -5.43
N ARG A 3 31.43 2.15 -5.47
CA ARG A 3 31.51 0.73 -5.92
C ARG A 3 30.60 -0.25 -5.13
N ARG A 4 29.82 0.23 -4.17
CA ARG A 4 28.95 -0.59 -3.30
C ARG A 4 27.52 -0.74 -3.84
N VAL A 5 27.04 0.20 -4.65
CA VAL A 5 25.65 0.18 -5.18
C VAL A 5 25.64 -0.45 -6.57
N SER A 6 24.85 -1.52 -6.74
CA SER A 6 24.71 -2.19 -8.03
C SER A 6 23.26 -2.63 -8.24
N LEU A 7 22.52 -1.86 -9.05
CA LEU A 7 21.12 -2.15 -9.41
C LEU A 7 20.93 -3.53 -10.04
N ARG A 8 21.96 -4.05 -10.72
CA ARG A 8 21.96 -5.41 -11.29
C ARG A 8 21.65 -6.49 -10.25
N ARG A 9 22.07 -6.31 -8.99
CA ARG A 9 21.86 -7.28 -7.90
C ARG A 9 20.40 -7.34 -7.42
N GLY A 10 19.66 -6.25 -7.61
CA GLY A 10 18.24 -6.14 -7.24
C GLY A 10 17.27 -6.22 -8.42
N ARG A 11 17.76 -6.33 -9.67
CA ARG A 11 16.94 -6.16 -10.89
C ARG A 11 15.71 -7.06 -10.95
N THR A 12 15.86 -8.34 -10.61
CA THR A 12 14.73 -9.28 -10.61
C THR A 12 13.69 -8.91 -9.56
N ALA A 13 14.13 -8.54 -8.34
CA ALA A 13 13.24 -8.09 -7.29
C ALA A 13 12.52 -6.79 -7.69
N PHE A 14 13.19 -5.83 -8.32
CA PHE A 14 12.52 -4.63 -8.85
C PHE A 14 11.52 -4.96 -9.97
N ALA A 15 11.83 -5.90 -10.85
CA ALA A 15 10.89 -6.34 -11.89
C ALA A 15 9.64 -6.99 -11.27
N PHE A 16 9.81 -7.84 -10.26
CA PHE A 16 8.68 -8.40 -9.49
C PHE A 16 7.93 -7.33 -8.71
N GLY A 17 8.61 -6.31 -8.18
CA GLY A 17 7.96 -5.16 -7.55
C GLY A 17 7.10 -4.37 -8.53
N GLY A 18 7.60 -4.11 -9.74
CA GLY A 18 6.83 -3.46 -10.81
C GLY A 18 5.63 -4.30 -11.25
N ALA A 19 5.82 -5.61 -11.46
CA ALA A 19 4.73 -6.53 -11.78
C ALA A 19 3.70 -6.62 -10.65
N GLY A 20 4.17 -6.69 -9.40
CA GLY A 20 3.34 -6.71 -8.20
C GLY A 20 2.53 -5.43 -8.03
N LEU A 21 3.10 -4.26 -8.35
CA LEU A 21 2.38 -2.99 -8.37
C LEU A 21 1.22 -3.06 -9.37
N LEU A 22 1.49 -3.48 -10.61
CA LEU A 22 0.47 -3.58 -11.65
C LEU A 22 -0.63 -4.57 -11.28
N VAL A 23 -0.25 -5.79 -10.89
CA VAL A 23 -1.20 -6.84 -10.52
C VAL A 23 -2.01 -6.42 -9.29
N GLY A 24 -1.36 -5.91 -8.26
CA GLY A 24 -2.03 -5.43 -7.05
C GLY A 24 -2.97 -4.26 -7.34
N SER A 25 -2.61 -3.34 -8.23
CA SER A 25 -3.51 -2.26 -8.65
C SER A 25 -4.70 -2.76 -9.45
N VAL A 26 -4.51 -3.73 -10.35
CA VAL A 26 -5.63 -4.36 -11.05
C VAL A 26 -6.56 -5.06 -10.06
N LEU A 27 -6.03 -5.80 -9.09
CA LEU A 27 -6.82 -6.44 -8.03
C LEU A 27 -7.53 -5.40 -7.14
N GLY A 28 -6.85 -4.31 -6.79
CA GLY A 28 -7.45 -3.22 -6.03
C GLY A 28 -8.63 -2.59 -6.76
N ARG A 29 -8.52 -2.44 -8.08
CA ARG A 29 -9.60 -1.88 -8.94
C ARG A 29 -10.75 -2.84 -9.16
N LEU A 30 -10.46 -4.11 -9.44
CA LEU A 30 -11.45 -5.10 -9.89
C LEU A 30 -12.07 -5.90 -8.75
N VAL A 31 -11.42 -5.97 -7.59
CA VAL A 31 -11.88 -6.80 -6.46
C VAL A 31 -12.08 -5.96 -5.20
N VAL A 32 -11.04 -5.29 -4.71
CA VAL A 32 -11.10 -4.60 -3.40
C VAL A 32 -12.10 -3.44 -3.42
N LEU A 33 -12.02 -2.59 -4.44
CA LEU A 33 -12.91 -1.45 -4.58
C LEU A 33 -14.40 -1.84 -4.70
N PRO A 34 -14.83 -2.77 -5.58
CA PRO A 34 -16.23 -3.15 -5.65
C PRO A 34 -16.73 -3.83 -4.36
N VAL A 35 -15.89 -4.64 -3.70
CA VAL A 35 -16.23 -5.24 -2.40
C VAL A 35 -16.42 -4.16 -1.33
N TYR A 36 -15.56 -3.15 -1.28
CA TYR A 36 -15.72 -2.04 -0.36
C TYR A 36 -17.02 -1.27 -0.61
N LEU A 37 -17.33 -0.97 -1.88
CA LEU A 37 -18.56 -0.26 -2.25
C LEU A 37 -19.82 -1.08 -1.93
N SER A 38 -19.80 -2.41 -2.08
CA SER A 38 -20.93 -3.25 -1.67
C SER A 38 -21.12 -3.24 -0.16
N LEU A 39 -20.04 -3.36 0.61
CA LEU A 39 -20.11 -3.31 2.08
C LEU A 39 -20.62 -1.96 2.58
N LEU A 40 -20.18 -0.86 1.96
CA LEU A 40 -20.65 0.48 2.28
C LEU A 40 -22.15 0.63 1.99
N ARG A 41 -22.60 0.14 0.83
CA ARG A 41 -24.02 0.14 0.46
C ARG A 41 -24.87 -0.63 1.48
N ASP A 42 -24.42 -1.81 1.87
CA ASP A 42 -25.12 -2.66 2.84
C ASP A 42 -25.18 -2.00 4.23
N HIS A 43 -24.08 -1.35 4.65
CA HIS A 43 -24.04 -0.61 5.90
C HIS A 43 -25.01 0.58 5.93
N VAL A 44 -25.06 1.37 4.84
CA VAL A 44 -26.00 2.49 4.71
C VAL A 44 -27.45 2.01 4.71
N ALA A 45 -27.74 0.88 4.06
CA ALA A 45 -29.08 0.28 4.06
C ALA A 45 -29.51 -0.20 5.44
N ALA A 46 -28.57 -0.69 6.26
CA ALA A 46 -28.84 -1.18 7.60
C ALA A 46 -29.05 -0.06 8.65
N SER A 47 -28.41 1.11 8.46
CA SER A 47 -28.45 2.22 9.42
C SER A 47 -28.83 3.56 8.77
N PRO A 48 -30.09 3.74 8.33
CA PRO A 48 -30.51 4.93 7.57
C PRO A 48 -30.54 6.23 8.39
N THR A 49 -30.60 6.17 9.72
CA THR A 49 -30.60 7.34 10.62
C THR A 49 -29.18 7.85 10.96
N ASP A 50 -28.18 6.96 10.91
CA ASP A 50 -26.74 7.30 11.07
C ASP A 50 -26.05 7.50 9.73
N ALA A 51 -26.82 7.49 8.63
CA ALA A 51 -26.37 7.90 7.32
C ALA A 51 -26.06 9.41 7.37
N THR A 52 -24.92 9.73 7.98
CA THR A 52 -24.18 10.92 7.62
C THR A 52 -24.17 10.93 6.10
N PRO A 53 -24.60 12.03 5.46
CA PRO A 53 -24.31 12.20 4.06
C PRO A 53 -22.79 12.33 4.01
N VAL A 54 -22.08 11.19 3.98
CA VAL A 54 -20.87 11.08 3.21
C VAL A 54 -21.34 11.62 1.88
N ALA A 55 -21.01 12.87 1.60
CA ALA A 55 -21.30 13.48 0.33
C ALA A 55 -20.53 12.60 -0.63
N VAL A 56 -21.21 11.59 -1.18
CA VAL A 56 -20.73 10.70 -2.24
C VAL A 56 -20.63 11.59 -3.45
N SER A 57 -19.64 12.45 -3.38
CA SER A 57 -19.30 13.42 -4.38
C SER A 57 -18.54 12.66 -5.44
N LEU A 58 -18.66 13.14 -6.67
CA LEU A 58 -17.88 12.58 -7.77
C LEU A 58 -16.37 12.61 -7.44
N ARG A 59 -15.94 13.61 -6.65
CA ARG A 59 -14.57 13.72 -6.14
C ARG A 59 -14.21 12.55 -5.21
N TRP A 60 -15.00 12.25 -4.19
CA TRP A 60 -14.73 11.14 -3.25
C TRP A 60 -14.65 9.79 -3.98
N LEU A 61 -15.57 9.56 -4.93
CA LEU A 61 -15.55 8.36 -5.77
C LEU A 61 -14.31 8.31 -6.68
N ALA A 62 -13.88 9.44 -7.23
CA ALA A 62 -12.68 9.52 -8.05
C ALA A 62 -11.41 9.27 -7.22
N GLU A 63 -11.32 9.84 -6.02
CA GLU A 63 -10.22 9.61 -5.08
C GLU A 63 -10.12 8.12 -4.71
N LEU A 64 -11.23 7.47 -4.35
CA LEU A 64 -11.23 6.03 -4.11
C LEU A 64 -10.87 5.20 -5.34
N GLY A 65 -11.44 5.57 -6.49
CA GLY A 65 -11.20 4.90 -7.76
C GLY A 65 -9.74 4.93 -8.18
N LEU A 66 -9.01 5.98 -7.80
CA LEU A 66 -7.59 6.15 -8.09
C LEU A 66 -6.70 5.53 -7.00
N PHE A 67 -6.97 5.85 -5.74
CA PHE A 67 -6.02 5.59 -4.66
C PHE A 67 -6.12 4.20 -4.05
N VAL A 68 -7.30 3.55 -4.04
CA VAL A 68 -7.44 2.16 -3.56
C VAL A 68 -6.62 1.19 -4.41
N PRO A 69 -6.70 1.22 -5.76
CA PRO A 69 -5.80 0.44 -6.61
C PRO A 69 -4.32 0.68 -6.31
N VAL A 70 -3.92 1.94 -6.15
CA VAL A 70 -2.52 2.29 -5.87
C VAL A 70 -2.07 1.75 -4.51
N GLY A 71 -2.89 1.88 -3.47
CA GLY A 71 -2.59 1.36 -2.13
C GLY A 71 -2.41 -0.15 -2.10
N VAL A 72 -3.30 -0.89 -2.76
CA VAL A 72 -3.18 -2.36 -2.87
C VAL A 72 -1.96 -2.75 -3.70
N GLY A 73 -1.71 -2.06 -4.82
CA GLY A 73 -0.50 -2.23 -5.62
C GLY A 73 0.78 -2.02 -4.83
N LEU A 74 0.85 -0.96 -4.04
CA LEU A 74 1.98 -0.68 -3.16
C LEU A 74 2.18 -1.78 -2.13
N GLY A 75 1.11 -2.26 -1.49
CA GLY A 75 1.17 -3.39 -0.56
C GLY A 75 1.81 -4.64 -1.18
N VAL A 76 1.45 -4.97 -2.43
CA VAL A 76 2.02 -6.12 -3.14
C VAL A 76 3.46 -5.86 -3.60
N ALA A 77 3.78 -4.63 -4.02
CA ALA A 77 5.10 -4.27 -4.55
C ALA A 77 6.17 -4.14 -3.45
N LEU A 78 5.81 -3.59 -2.30
CA LEU A 78 6.71 -3.26 -1.19
C LEU A 78 7.68 -4.37 -0.80
N PRO A 79 7.28 -5.65 -0.59
CA PRO A 79 8.22 -6.69 -0.19
C PRO A 79 9.36 -6.87 -1.20
N PHE A 80 9.04 -6.87 -2.49
CA PHE A 80 10.03 -7.01 -3.55
C PHE A 80 10.91 -5.76 -3.69
N LEU A 81 10.34 -4.57 -3.53
CA LEU A 81 11.08 -3.32 -3.58
C LEU A 81 12.09 -3.21 -2.43
N LEU A 82 11.70 -3.63 -1.21
CA LEU A 82 12.59 -3.66 -0.04
C LEU A 82 13.73 -4.65 -0.25
N VAL A 83 13.42 -5.87 -0.71
CA VAL A 83 14.43 -6.89 -1.02
C VAL A 83 15.38 -6.41 -2.12
N GLY A 84 14.84 -5.80 -3.17
CA GLY A 84 15.63 -5.20 -4.25
C GLY A 84 16.56 -4.11 -3.75
N ALA A 85 16.06 -3.16 -2.96
CA ALA A 85 16.81 -2.04 -2.41
C ALA A 85 17.96 -2.50 -1.49
N VAL A 86 17.72 -3.49 -0.63
CA VAL A 86 18.76 -4.06 0.23
C VAL A 86 19.79 -4.82 -0.60
N ARG A 87 19.38 -5.66 -1.56
CA ARG A 87 20.31 -6.44 -2.41
C ARG A 87 21.16 -5.56 -3.33
N SER A 88 20.62 -4.43 -3.79
CA SER A 88 21.37 -3.47 -4.59
C SER A 88 22.28 -2.54 -3.77
N GLY A 89 22.17 -2.57 -2.44
CA GLY A 89 22.90 -1.68 -1.53
C GLY A 89 22.34 -0.26 -1.44
N LEU A 90 21.10 -0.02 -1.90
CA LEU A 90 20.41 1.28 -1.80
C LEU A 90 19.88 1.55 -0.41
N ALA A 91 19.54 0.49 0.33
CA ALA A 91 19.05 0.58 1.70
C ALA A 91 19.88 -0.34 2.62
N PRO A 92 20.15 0.08 3.86
CA PRO A 92 20.65 -0.85 4.88
C PRO A 92 19.59 -1.91 5.18
N ARG A 93 20.00 -3.03 5.77
CA ARG A 93 19.05 -3.98 6.34
C ARG A 93 18.24 -3.28 7.43
N TYR A 94 16.93 -3.49 7.43
CA TYR A 94 15.98 -2.89 8.38
C TYR A 94 16.04 -3.59 9.75
N THR A 95 17.22 -3.71 10.35
CA THR A 95 17.45 -4.44 11.61
C THR A 95 17.14 -3.61 12.85
N SER A 96 17.06 -2.28 12.74
CA SER A 96 16.71 -1.39 13.85
C SER A 96 15.23 -1.02 13.83
N ASP A 97 14.59 -1.09 14.99
CA ASP A 97 13.22 -0.61 15.21
C ASP A 97 13.03 0.85 14.81
N ARG A 98 14.07 1.67 14.95
CA ARG A 98 14.01 3.09 14.58
C ARG A 98 13.81 3.26 13.07
N THR A 99 14.53 2.49 12.25
CA THR A 99 14.39 2.54 10.79
C THR A 99 13.03 2.02 10.36
N ARG A 100 12.53 0.95 11.02
CA ARG A 100 11.16 0.43 10.78
C ARG A 100 10.10 1.47 11.12
N GLY A 101 10.25 2.17 12.24
CA GLY A 101 9.36 3.24 12.66
C GLY A 101 9.26 4.40 11.66
N PHE A 102 10.37 4.81 11.06
CA PHE A 102 10.35 5.85 10.02
C PHE A 102 9.63 5.40 8.74
N VAL A 103 9.80 4.14 8.33
CA VAL A 103 9.07 3.61 7.18
C VAL A 103 7.57 3.50 7.50
N ALA A 104 7.23 2.96 8.67
CA ALA A 104 5.85 2.89 9.15
C ALA A 104 5.18 4.27 9.16
N LEU A 105 5.86 5.29 9.70
CA LEU A 105 5.36 6.66 9.70
C LEU A 105 5.15 7.19 8.27
N THR A 106 6.06 6.88 7.35
CA THR A 106 5.94 7.28 5.94
C THR A 106 4.71 6.63 5.28
N LEU A 107 4.44 5.36 5.57
CA LEU A 107 3.25 4.65 5.06
C LEU A 107 1.95 5.23 5.65
N VAL A 108 1.95 5.58 6.94
CA VAL A 108 0.83 6.27 7.59
C VAL A 108 0.59 7.64 6.95
N THR A 109 1.64 8.44 6.79
CA THR A 109 1.55 9.76 6.16
C THR A 109 1.05 9.65 4.73
N PHE A 110 1.55 8.67 3.96
CA PHE A 110 1.04 8.38 2.63
C PHE A 110 -0.47 8.08 2.67
N ALA A 111 -0.91 7.17 3.53
CA ALA A 111 -2.33 6.84 3.64
C ALA A 111 -3.17 8.06 4.06
N ALA A 112 -2.69 8.88 5.00
CA ALA A 112 -3.39 10.06 5.48
C ALA A 112 -3.51 11.17 4.42
N VAL A 113 -2.50 11.33 3.56
CA VAL A 113 -2.48 12.38 2.52
C VAL A 113 -3.35 11.99 1.32
N TYR A 114 -3.41 10.70 0.97
CA TYR A 114 -4.05 10.24 -0.27
C TYR A 114 -5.39 9.53 -0.05
N SER A 115 -5.78 9.23 1.19
CA SER A 115 -7.14 8.74 1.44
C SER A 115 -8.14 9.89 1.52
N PRO A 116 -9.38 9.69 1.07
CA PRO A 116 -10.49 10.54 1.47
C PRO A 116 -10.57 10.69 3.00
N PRO A 117 -11.19 11.78 3.50
CA PRO A 117 -11.23 12.11 4.93
C PRO A 117 -12.20 11.22 5.72
N ASP A 118 -12.01 9.91 5.66
CA ASP A 118 -12.76 8.91 6.42
C ASP A 118 -11.85 7.72 6.81
N LEU A 119 -12.11 7.15 8.00
CA LEU A 119 -11.31 6.05 8.57
C LEU A 119 -11.26 4.78 7.69
N PRO A 120 -12.38 4.34 7.08
CA PRO A 120 -12.35 3.16 6.22
C PRO A 120 -11.42 3.32 5.01
N SER A 121 -11.48 4.45 4.32
CA SER A 121 -10.63 4.70 3.15
C SER A 121 -9.15 4.84 3.54
N PHE A 122 -8.86 5.45 4.70
CA PHE A 122 -7.52 5.44 5.27
C PHE A 122 -7.00 4.02 5.51
N ALA A 123 -7.81 3.16 6.13
CA ALA A 123 -7.44 1.78 6.41
C ALA A 123 -7.18 0.97 5.13
N LEU A 124 -7.96 1.20 4.06
CA LEU A 124 -7.78 0.54 2.76
C LEU A 124 -6.43 0.85 2.11
N LEU A 125 -5.84 2.02 2.38
CA LEU A 125 -4.51 2.37 1.89
C LEU A 125 -3.39 1.93 2.85
N ALA A 126 -3.61 2.15 4.15
CA ALA A 126 -2.60 1.89 5.17
C ALA A 126 -2.34 0.38 5.33
N VAL A 127 -3.40 -0.43 5.49
CA VAL A 127 -3.28 -1.85 5.84
C VAL A 127 -2.50 -2.65 4.80
N PRO A 128 -2.82 -2.59 3.48
CA PRO A 128 -2.04 -3.33 2.48
C PRO A 128 -0.57 -2.92 2.47
N SER A 129 -0.30 -1.62 2.61
CA SER A 129 1.06 -1.09 2.64
C SER A 129 1.85 -1.61 3.85
N PHE A 130 1.23 -1.63 5.03
CA PHE A 130 1.83 -2.18 6.24
C PHE A 130 2.07 -3.68 6.16
N VAL A 131 1.11 -4.43 5.60
CA VAL A 131 1.26 -5.87 5.38
C VAL A 131 2.43 -6.13 4.42
N GLY A 132 2.50 -5.40 3.31
CA GLY A 132 3.60 -5.48 2.35
C GLY A 132 4.96 -5.20 2.99
N PHE A 133 5.03 -4.16 3.81
CA PHE A 133 6.23 -3.83 4.57
C PHE A 133 6.62 -4.95 5.54
N ALA A 134 5.68 -5.46 6.34
CA ALA A 134 5.93 -6.55 7.28
C ALA A 134 6.40 -7.83 6.59
N VAL A 135 5.78 -8.19 5.45
CA VAL A 135 6.22 -9.32 4.62
C VAL A 135 7.63 -9.10 4.08
N GLY A 136 7.96 -7.89 3.63
CA GLY A 136 9.31 -7.56 3.17
C GLY A 136 10.37 -7.66 4.26
N ILE A 137 10.04 -7.22 5.48
CA ILE A 137 10.91 -7.39 6.65
C ILE A 137 11.11 -8.88 6.96
N ALA A 138 10.01 -9.65 7.05
CA ALA A 138 10.08 -11.08 7.32
C ALA A 138 10.91 -11.82 6.26
N TRP A 139 10.76 -11.47 4.98
CA TRP A 139 11.59 -12.03 3.91
C TRP A 139 13.07 -11.71 4.13
N LEU A 140 13.41 -10.46 4.44
CA LEU A 140 14.81 -10.06 4.67
C LEU A 140 15.46 -10.70 5.90
N GLU A 141 14.65 -11.09 6.89
CA GLU A 141 15.13 -11.74 8.12
C GLU A 141 15.24 -13.26 8.01
N PHE A 142 14.29 -13.91 7.32
CA PHE A 142 14.13 -15.36 7.33
C PHE A 142 14.35 -16.06 5.97
N GLY A 143 14.49 -15.32 4.87
CA GLY A 143 14.67 -15.86 3.51
C GLY A 143 16.03 -15.55 2.90
#